data_AF-A0AAE0T762-F1
#
_entry.id   AF-A0AAE0T762-F1
#
_cell.length_a   1.000
_cell.length_b   1.000
_cell.length_c   1.000
_cell.angle_alpha   90.00
_cell.angle_beta   90.00
_cell.angle_gamma   90.00
#
_symmetry.space_group_name_H-M   'P 1'
#
loop_
_entity.id
_entity.type
_entity.pdbx_description
1 polymer ?
#
loop_
_entity_poly.entity_id
_entity_poly.type
_entity_poly.pdbx_seq_one_letter_code
_entity_poly.pdbx_strand_id
1 'polypeptide(L)'
;MQSISELVNGAKVEELHRVIKTGGEKFICFTRLEGDWIICVTDGISLWRIQIDNDELDALRDVSGVSTIEAYLSRFRNGFLAGEVNVAMIGNKVTLTVGKATSALTLDLFEAKAADKKVEMQNVLFRLAESASSLETKLSKANETIETLKAQKGANLGSGGQAFMDLGPQKGQNQAKLKPKKTGMSAINPTSKKRKAAQGVVFD
;
A
#
# COMPACT_ATOMS: atom_id res chain seq x y z
N MET A 1 16.84 -17.45 -22.44
CA MET A 1 17.19 -16.59 -21.29
C MET A 1 16.19 -15.45 -21.30
N GLN A 2 15.49 -15.19 -20.20
CA GLN A 2 14.56 -14.05 -20.13
C GLN A 2 15.35 -12.75 -20.22
N SER A 3 14.76 -11.73 -20.82
CA SER A 3 15.40 -10.41 -20.87
C SER A 3 15.33 -9.74 -19.50
N ILE A 4 16.33 -8.91 -19.18
CA ILE A 4 16.34 -8.10 -17.96
C ILE A 4 15.06 -7.28 -17.80
N SER A 5 14.53 -6.75 -18.91
CA SER A 5 13.27 -6.02 -18.91
C SER A 5 12.09 -6.87 -18.43
N GLU A 6 12.00 -8.14 -18.84
CA GLU A 6 10.95 -9.05 -18.38
C GLU A 6 11.11 -9.38 -16.89
N LEU A 7 12.35 -9.63 -16.45
CA LEU A 7 12.67 -9.96 -15.06
C LEU A 7 12.33 -8.79 -14.11
N VAL A 8 12.82 -7.59 -14.44
CA VAL A 8 12.66 -6.37 -13.64
C VAL A 8 11.18 -5.95 -13.56
N ASN A 9 10.48 -5.90 -14.70
CA ASN A 9 9.05 -5.55 -14.73
C ASN A 9 8.19 -6.63 -14.05
N GLY A 10 8.51 -7.91 -14.27
CA GLY A 10 7.82 -9.03 -13.62
C GLY A 10 7.92 -8.97 -12.09
N ALA A 11 9.10 -8.57 -11.59
CA ALA A 11 9.33 -8.39 -10.17
C ALA A 11 8.81 -7.04 -9.61
N LYS A 12 8.40 -6.09 -10.46
CA LYS A 12 7.95 -4.74 -10.08
C LYS A 12 9.03 -3.93 -9.37
N VAL A 13 10.26 -4.02 -9.86
CA VAL A 13 11.45 -3.30 -9.34
C VAL A 13 11.94 -2.19 -10.28
N GLU A 14 11.23 -1.94 -11.38
CA GLU A 14 11.53 -0.91 -12.36
C GLU A 14 11.39 0.49 -11.77
N GLU A 15 10.37 0.80 -10.95
CA GLU A 15 10.09 2.19 -10.54
C GLU A 15 9.98 2.37 -9.02
N LEU A 16 10.88 1.73 -8.28
CA LEU A 16 10.94 1.89 -6.84
C LEU A 16 11.54 3.25 -6.48
N HIS A 17 11.05 3.84 -5.38
CA HIS A 17 11.70 4.99 -4.76
C HIS A 17 11.50 5.01 -3.25
N ARG A 18 12.48 5.56 -2.53
CA ARG A 18 12.43 5.71 -1.07
C ARG A 18 13.25 6.91 -0.65
N VAL A 19 12.69 7.72 0.25
CA VAL A 19 13.45 8.72 0.99
C VAL A 19 14.09 8.05 2.19
N ILE A 20 15.40 8.25 2.36
CA ILE A 20 16.19 7.72 3.46
C ILE A 20 16.76 8.89 4.24
N LYS A 21 16.84 8.72 5.56
CA LYS A 21 17.50 9.67 6.45
C LYS A 21 18.61 8.92 7.16
N THR A 22 19.84 9.32 6.93
CA THR A 22 21.01 8.74 7.59
C THR A 22 21.72 9.87 8.31
N GLY A 23 21.68 9.86 9.65
CA GLY A 23 22.18 10.97 10.45
C GLY A 23 21.42 12.28 10.15
N GLY A 24 22.16 13.32 9.78
CA GLY A 24 21.61 14.64 9.41
C GLY A 24 21.26 14.80 7.92
N GLU A 25 21.60 13.82 7.09
CA GLU A 25 21.44 13.89 5.64
C GLU A 25 20.20 13.15 5.16
N LYS A 26 19.71 13.56 3.98
CA LYS A 26 18.57 12.94 3.30
C LYS A 26 18.99 12.47 1.93
N PHE A 27 18.57 11.26 1.58
CA PHE A 27 18.80 10.68 0.28
C PHE A 27 17.48 10.25 -0.33
N ILE A 28 17.42 10.22 -1.66
CA ILE A 28 16.40 9.54 -2.43
C ILE A 28 17.10 8.36 -3.12
N CYS A 29 16.68 7.15 -2.80
CA CYS A 29 17.04 5.95 -3.55
C CYS A 29 15.93 5.65 -4.54
N PHE A 30 16.29 5.34 -5.76
CA PHE A 30 15.31 4.96 -6.77
C PHE A 30 15.85 4.02 -7.83
N THR A 31 14.94 3.34 -8.51
CA THR A 31 15.23 2.51 -9.67
C THR A 31 14.52 3.03 -10.91
N ARG A 32 15.07 2.68 -12.09
CA ARG A 32 14.41 2.77 -13.40
C ARG A 32 14.92 1.67 -14.33
N LEU A 33 14.17 1.39 -15.39
CA LEU A 33 14.55 0.44 -16.43
C LEU A 33 14.68 1.18 -17.77
N GLU A 34 15.83 1.12 -18.41
CA GLU A 34 16.07 1.66 -19.76
C GLU A 34 17.14 0.83 -20.47
N GLY A 35 16.71 -0.29 -21.08
CA GLY A 35 17.62 -1.33 -21.54
C GLY A 35 18.18 -2.10 -20.34
N ASP A 36 18.95 -1.42 -19.51
CA ASP A 36 19.53 -1.93 -18.27
C ASP A 36 18.70 -1.53 -17.05
N TRP A 37 18.86 -2.26 -15.95
CA TRP A 37 18.28 -1.87 -14.67
C TRP A 37 19.20 -0.87 -13.98
N ILE A 38 18.69 0.34 -13.76
CA ILE A 38 19.46 1.44 -13.21
C ILE A 38 19.01 1.68 -11.77
N ILE A 39 19.97 1.67 -10.85
CA ILE A 39 19.73 1.99 -9.44
C ILE A 39 20.49 3.26 -9.11
N CYS A 40 19.80 4.23 -8.53
CA CYS A 40 20.32 5.56 -8.25
C CYS A 40 20.13 5.94 -6.77
N VAL A 41 21.07 6.71 -6.26
CA VAL A 41 20.98 7.41 -4.97
C VAL A 41 21.36 8.87 -5.19
N THR A 42 20.58 9.79 -4.63
CA THR A 42 20.88 11.23 -4.68
C THR A 42 20.61 11.88 -3.33
N ASP A 43 21.43 12.86 -2.94
CA ASP A 43 21.19 13.78 -1.82
C ASP A 43 20.43 15.06 -2.26
N GLY A 44 20.00 15.13 -3.52
CA GLY A 44 19.40 16.31 -4.15
C GLY A 44 20.39 17.21 -4.88
N ILE A 45 21.70 16.98 -4.72
CA ILE A 45 22.78 17.74 -5.35
C ILE A 45 23.63 16.83 -6.21
N SER A 46 24.15 15.74 -5.64
CA SER A 46 24.97 14.69 -6.26
C SER A 46 24.16 13.44 -6.53
N LEU A 47 24.65 12.61 -7.45
CA LEU A 47 23.99 11.38 -7.89
C LEU A 47 25.02 10.27 -8.00
N TRP A 48 24.71 9.13 -7.39
CA TRP A 48 25.44 7.89 -7.54
C TRP A 48 24.54 6.89 -8.25
N ARG A 49 25.09 6.13 -9.20
CA ARG A 49 24.35 5.14 -9.96
C ARG A 49 25.15 3.86 -10.18
N ILE A 50 24.41 2.79 -10.42
CA ILE A 50 24.89 1.56 -11.05
C ILE A 50 23.92 1.21 -12.18
N GLN A 51 24.47 0.75 -13.30
CA GLN A 51 23.70 0.13 -14.38
C GLN A 51 23.96 -1.36 -14.29
N ILE A 52 22.91 -2.16 -14.42
CA ILE A 52 22.95 -3.60 -14.23
C ILE A 52 22.36 -4.22 -15.48
N ASP A 53 23.18 -4.96 -16.24
CA ASP A 53 22.73 -5.82 -17.33
C ASP A 53 22.35 -7.23 -16.84
N ASN A 54 22.07 -8.18 -17.76
CA ASN A 54 21.67 -9.55 -17.37
C ASN A 54 22.78 -10.30 -16.65
N ASP A 55 24.03 -10.15 -17.09
CA ASP A 55 25.17 -10.89 -16.54
C ASP A 55 25.54 -10.31 -15.17
N GLU A 56 25.50 -8.98 -15.04
CA GLU A 56 25.70 -8.29 -13.77
C GLU A 56 24.59 -8.62 -12.76
N LEU A 57 23.33 -8.71 -13.20
CA LEU A 57 22.22 -9.13 -12.34
C LEU A 57 22.46 -10.55 -11.80
N ASP A 58 22.95 -11.45 -12.64
CA ASP A 58 23.25 -12.82 -12.24
C ASP A 58 24.42 -12.87 -11.24
N ALA A 59 25.48 -12.10 -11.50
CA ALA A 59 26.62 -11.99 -10.59
C ALA A 59 26.22 -11.41 -9.23
N LEU A 60 25.38 -10.37 -9.19
CA LEU A 60 24.87 -9.78 -7.96
C LEU A 60 24.01 -10.78 -7.17
N ARG A 61 23.18 -11.55 -7.88
CA ARG A 61 22.39 -12.63 -7.28
C ARG A 61 23.29 -13.69 -6.65
N ASP A 62 24.33 -14.12 -7.35
CA ASP A 62 25.27 -15.14 -6.85
C ASP A 62 26.06 -14.66 -5.63
N VAL A 63 26.59 -13.43 -5.67
CA VAL A 63 27.31 -12.82 -4.52
C VAL A 63 26.41 -12.70 -3.30
N SER A 64 25.10 -12.46 -3.49
CA SER A 64 24.14 -12.39 -2.39
C SER A 64 23.74 -13.75 -1.80
N GLY A 65 24.15 -14.86 -2.42
CA GLY A 65 23.78 -16.23 -2.02
C GLY A 65 22.30 -16.55 -2.23
N VAL A 66 21.61 -15.81 -3.10
CA VAL A 66 20.19 -16.05 -3.41
C VAL A 66 20.09 -17.05 -4.56
N SER A 67 19.14 -17.99 -4.48
CA SER A 67 19.08 -19.14 -5.40
C SER A 67 18.59 -18.82 -6.81
N THR A 68 17.74 -17.81 -6.98
CA THR A 68 17.19 -17.42 -8.29
C THR A 68 17.13 -15.90 -8.42
N ILE A 69 17.11 -15.41 -9.67
CA ILE A 69 16.98 -13.97 -9.95
C ILE A 69 15.65 -13.42 -9.44
N GLU A 70 14.55 -14.16 -9.58
CA GLU A 70 13.23 -13.73 -9.11
C GLU A 70 13.21 -13.58 -7.59
N ALA A 71 13.87 -14.49 -6.86
CA ALA A 71 14.01 -14.38 -5.41
C ALA A 71 14.86 -13.17 -5.01
N TYR A 72 15.93 -12.87 -5.78
CA TYR A 72 16.78 -11.71 -5.57
C TYR A 72 15.98 -10.41 -5.76
N LEU A 73 15.30 -10.27 -6.89
CA LEU A 73 14.48 -9.09 -7.21
C LEU A 73 13.30 -8.94 -6.24
N SER A 74 12.64 -10.03 -5.85
CA SER A 74 11.58 -10.02 -4.84
C SER A 74 12.09 -9.53 -3.49
N ARG A 75 13.26 -10.00 -3.05
CA ARG A 75 13.89 -9.52 -1.81
C ARG A 75 14.21 -8.03 -1.91
N PHE A 76 14.77 -7.58 -3.03
CA PHE A 76 15.06 -6.16 -3.28
C PHE A 76 13.78 -5.31 -3.16
N ARG A 77 12.71 -5.71 -3.85
CA ARG A 77 11.41 -5.03 -3.78
C ARG A 77 10.87 -4.96 -2.37
N ASN A 78 10.87 -6.08 -1.66
CA ASN A 78 10.33 -6.17 -0.31
C ASN A 78 11.08 -5.25 0.65
N GLY A 79 12.41 -5.16 0.52
CA GLY A 79 13.21 -4.20 1.30
C GLY A 79 12.81 -2.76 1.05
N PHE A 80 12.60 -2.35 -0.22
CA PHE A 80 12.10 -1.02 -0.56
C PHE A 80 10.71 -0.75 0.04
N LEU A 81 9.77 -1.68 -0.10
CA LEU A 81 8.41 -1.53 0.40
C LEU A 81 8.36 -1.45 1.93
N ALA A 82 9.17 -2.28 2.61
CA ALA A 82 9.31 -2.30 4.06
C ALA A 82 10.12 -1.11 4.61
N GLY A 83 10.86 -0.39 3.76
CA GLY A 83 11.71 0.73 4.19
C GLY A 83 13.00 0.29 4.84
N GLU A 84 13.41 -0.93 4.53
CA GLU A 84 14.67 -1.51 4.95
C GLU A 84 15.73 -1.12 3.91
N VAL A 85 15.92 0.17 3.73
CA VAL A 85 16.90 0.71 2.80
C VAL A 85 17.81 1.65 3.57
N ASN A 86 19.12 1.40 3.47
CA ASN A 86 20.14 2.19 4.12
C ASN A 86 21.19 2.64 3.10
N VAL A 87 21.75 3.82 3.32
CA VAL A 87 22.79 4.42 2.50
C VAL A 87 23.96 4.78 3.40
N ALA A 88 25.16 4.36 3.00
CA ALA A 88 26.41 4.73 3.63
C ALA A 88 27.37 5.34 2.59
N MET A 89 27.88 6.52 2.89
CA MET A 89 28.93 7.17 2.09
C MET A 89 30.29 6.62 2.51
N ILE A 90 31.06 6.09 1.54
CA ILE A 90 32.42 5.57 1.77
C ILE A 90 33.35 6.21 0.75
N GLY A 91 34.02 7.29 1.14
CA GLY A 91 34.83 8.09 0.20
C GLY A 91 33.96 8.72 -0.87
N ASN A 92 34.19 8.36 -2.14
CA ASN A 92 33.42 8.84 -3.30
C ASN A 92 32.34 7.86 -3.78
N LYS A 93 32.14 6.72 -3.10
CA LYS A 93 31.09 5.76 -3.41
C LYS A 93 29.96 5.76 -2.39
N VAL A 94 28.79 5.36 -2.84
CA VAL A 94 27.64 5.06 -1.99
C VAL A 94 27.48 3.55 -1.90
N THR A 95 27.41 3.03 -0.70
CA THR A 95 26.95 1.65 -0.46
C THR A 95 25.46 1.69 -0.12
N LEU A 96 24.63 1.11 -0.98
CA LEU A 96 23.21 0.91 -0.79
C LEU A 96 22.97 -0.49 -0.21
N THR A 97 22.26 -0.54 0.91
CA THR A 97 21.85 -1.79 1.56
C THR A 97 20.33 -1.91 1.55
N VAL A 98 19.81 -3.06 1.09
CA VAL A 98 18.37 -3.33 0.97
C VAL A 98 18.02 -4.62 1.73
N GLY A 99 17.12 -4.53 2.70
CA GLY A 99 16.74 -5.62 3.62
C GLY A 99 17.44 -5.51 4.97
N LYS A 100 17.24 -6.52 5.82
CA LYS A 100 17.77 -6.58 7.19
C LYS A 100 18.79 -7.69 7.39
N ALA A 101 19.78 -7.39 8.24
CA ALA A 101 20.72 -8.36 8.82
C ALA A 101 21.36 -9.27 7.77
N THR A 102 21.38 -10.59 7.99
CA THR A 102 21.98 -11.60 7.11
C THR A 102 21.28 -11.74 5.77
N SER A 103 20.12 -11.09 5.60
CA SER A 103 19.34 -11.09 4.37
C SER A 103 19.44 -9.77 3.60
N ALA A 104 20.36 -8.88 3.97
CA ALA A 104 20.55 -7.63 3.26
C ALA A 104 21.29 -7.83 1.93
N LEU A 105 20.78 -7.23 0.86
CA LEU A 105 21.47 -7.08 -0.42
C LEU A 105 22.31 -5.81 -0.34
N THR A 106 23.55 -5.84 -0.84
CA THR A 106 24.45 -4.70 -0.80
C THR A 106 24.96 -4.40 -2.20
N LEU A 107 24.92 -3.12 -2.57
CA LEU A 107 25.32 -2.60 -3.87
C LEU A 107 26.23 -1.41 -3.67
N ASP A 108 27.34 -1.36 -4.40
CA ASP A 108 28.19 -0.17 -4.48
C ASP A 108 27.81 0.63 -5.72
N LEU A 109 27.53 1.91 -5.52
CA LEU A 109 27.17 2.88 -6.54
C LEU A 109 28.26 3.95 -6.63
N PHE A 110 28.52 4.41 -7.85
CA PHE A 110 29.57 5.37 -8.15
C PHE A 110 28.99 6.67 -8.67
N GLU A 111 29.70 7.77 -8.46
CA GLU A 111 29.22 9.09 -8.85
C GLU A 111 28.98 9.13 -10.38
N ALA A 112 27.79 9.59 -10.75
CA ALA A 112 27.35 9.64 -12.13
C ALA A 112 28.08 10.75 -12.90
N LYS A 113 28.32 10.52 -14.19
CA LYS A 113 28.81 11.56 -15.10
C LYS A 113 27.80 12.71 -15.19
N ALA A 114 28.27 13.91 -15.52
CA ALA A 114 27.42 15.10 -15.56
C ALA A 114 26.19 14.96 -16.48
N ALA A 115 26.33 14.28 -17.62
CA ALA A 115 25.21 14.04 -18.54
C ALA A 115 24.13 13.15 -17.88
N ASP A 116 24.52 12.01 -17.33
CA ASP A 116 23.63 11.07 -16.65
C ASP A 116 22.97 11.72 -15.43
N LYS A 117 23.74 12.47 -14.65
CA LYS A 117 23.25 13.21 -13.49
C LYS A 117 22.08 14.10 -13.86
N LYS A 118 22.19 14.85 -14.96
CA LYS A 118 21.10 15.71 -15.43
C LYS A 118 19.85 14.90 -15.80
N VAL A 119 20.03 13.82 -16.55
CA VAL A 119 18.93 12.94 -17.00
C VAL A 119 18.20 12.33 -15.81
N GLU A 120 18.92 11.71 -14.88
CA GLU A 120 18.31 11.01 -13.75
C GLU A 120 17.67 11.97 -12.74
N MET A 121 18.27 13.15 -12.52
CA MET A 121 17.66 14.19 -11.68
C MET A 121 16.37 14.73 -12.30
N GLN A 122 16.33 14.91 -13.63
CA GLN A 122 15.11 15.30 -14.34
C GLN A 122 14.04 14.22 -14.22
N ASN A 123 14.40 12.95 -14.46
CA ASN A 123 13.50 11.81 -14.39
C ASN A 123 12.87 11.67 -13.00
N VAL A 124 13.68 11.66 -11.94
CA VAL A 124 13.16 11.49 -10.58
C VAL A 124 12.28 12.67 -10.16
N LEU A 125 12.63 13.90 -10.57
CA LEU A 125 11.83 15.09 -10.27
C LEU A 125 10.42 15.00 -10.89
N PHE A 126 10.33 14.74 -12.19
CA PHE A 126 9.04 14.66 -12.87
C PHE A 126 8.23 13.44 -12.40
N ARG A 127 8.86 12.28 -12.21
CA ARG A 127 8.18 11.10 -11.69
C ARG A 127 7.57 11.34 -10.31
N LEU A 128 8.28 12.04 -9.41
CA LEU A 128 7.75 12.37 -8.09
C LEU A 128 6.60 13.37 -8.18
N ALA A 129 6.68 14.38 -9.04
CA ALA A 129 5.61 15.36 -9.25
C ALA A 129 4.33 14.70 -9.83
N GLU A 130 4.49 13.83 -10.82
CA GLU A 130 3.40 13.04 -11.41
C GLU A 130 2.78 12.08 -10.39
N SER A 131 3.63 11.39 -9.60
CA SER A 131 3.18 10.49 -8.54
C SER A 131 2.37 11.23 -7.47
N ALA A 132 2.84 12.40 -7.04
CA ALA A 132 2.12 13.25 -6.09
C ALA A 132 0.74 13.66 -6.65
N SER A 133 0.70 14.16 -7.88
CA SER A 133 -0.54 14.59 -8.55
C SER A 133 -1.54 13.42 -8.73
N SER A 134 -1.03 12.24 -9.09
CA SER A 134 -1.82 11.01 -9.22
C SER A 134 -2.39 10.56 -7.86
N LEU A 135 -1.59 10.61 -6.80
CA LEU A 135 -2.01 10.27 -5.44
C LEU A 135 -3.06 11.23 -4.90
N GLU A 136 -2.91 12.53 -5.11
CA GLU A 136 -3.90 13.56 -4.75
C GLU A 136 -5.25 13.30 -5.45
N THR A 137 -5.20 13.00 -6.76
CA THR A 137 -6.41 12.67 -7.54
C THR A 137 -7.09 11.40 -7.01
N LYS A 138 -6.31 10.34 -6.73
CA LYS A 138 -6.85 9.07 -6.18
C LYS A 138 -7.44 9.28 -4.78
N LEU A 139 -6.80 10.11 -3.96
CA LEU A 139 -7.27 10.45 -2.63
C LEU A 139 -8.59 11.23 -2.67
N SER A 140 -8.72 12.21 -3.57
CA SER A 140 -10.00 12.93 -3.78
C SER A 140 -11.13 11.97 -4.12
N LYS A 141 -10.92 11.10 -5.12
CA LYS A 141 -11.92 10.10 -5.55
C LYS A 141 -12.30 9.11 -4.45
N ALA A 142 -11.31 8.68 -3.66
CA ALA A 142 -11.56 7.79 -2.52
C ALA A 142 -12.43 8.49 -1.46
N ASN A 143 -12.16 9.76 -1.17
CA ASN A 143 -12.95 10.56 -0.22
C ASN A 143 -14.39 10.78 -0.73
N GLU A 144 -14.59 11.11 -2.00
CA GLU A 144 -15.91 11.24 -2.61
C GLU A 144 -16.72 9.94 -2.51
N THR A 145 -16.06 8.80 -2.73
CA THR A 145 -16.67 7.47 -2.59
C THR A 145 -17.08 7.20 -1.13
N ILE A 146 -16.22 7.55 -0.18
CA ILE A 146 -16.51 7.42 1.26
C ILE A 146 -17.72 8.27 1.66
N GLU A 147 -17.79 9.52 1.22
CA GLU A 147 -18.91 10.42 1.54
C GLU A 147 -20.22 9.92 0.91
N THR A 148 -20.18 9.42 -0.33
CA THR A 148 -21.35 8.79 -0.97
C THR A 148 -21.85 7.58 -0.19
N LEU A 149 -20.94 6.70 0.26
CA LEU A 149 -21.29 5.51 1.05
C LEU A 149 -21.84 5.88 2.43
N LYS A 150 -21.32 6.94 3.07
CA LYS A 150 -21.85 7.46 4.34
C LYS A 150 -23.26 8.01 4.16
N ALA A 151 -23.50 8.80 3.11
CA ALA A 151 -24.81 9.35 2.80
C ALA A 151 -25.86 8.25 2.56
N GLN A 152 -25.51 7.17 1.85
CA GLN A 152 -26.39 6.01 1.63
C GLN A 152 -26.71 5.25 2.92
N LYS A 153 -25.72 5.07 3.83
CA LYS A 153 -25.96 4.47 5.15
C LYS A 153 -26.85 5.35 6.02
N GLY A 154 -26.69 6.67 5.98
CA GLY A 154 -27.55 7.63 6.69
C GLY A 154 -28.98 7.68 6.14
N ALA A 155 -29.15 7.59 4.82
CA ALA A 155 -30.45 7.59 4.17
C ALA A 155 -31.29 6.34 4.52
N ASN A 156 -30.66 5.17 4.68
CA ASN A 156 -31.35 3.93 5.10
C ASN A 156 -31.75 3.91 6.59
N LEU A 157 -31.23 4.82 7.41
CA LEU A 157 -31.66 5.02 8.81
C LEU A 157 -32.64 6.20 8.96
N GLY A 158 -32.90 6.96 7.88
CA GLY A 158 -33.72 8.18 7.87
C GLY A 158 -35.02 8.12 7.07
N SER A 159 -35.25 7.10 6.21
CA SER A 159 -36.48 7.00 5.40
C SER A 159 -37.50 6.02 5.98
N GLY A 160 -37.81 6.18 7.27
CA GLY A 160 -38.96 5.53 7.92
C GLY A 160 -40.29 6.22 7.64
N GLY A 161 -40.51 6.79 6.45
CA GLY A 161 -41.76 7.50 6.15
C GLY A 161 -41.93 7.78 4.66
N GLN A 162 -42.95 7.12 4.07
CA GLN A 162 -43.61 7.47 2.82
C GLN A 162 -42.83 7.23 1.51
N ALA A 163 -42.76 5.96 1.12
CA ALA A 163 -42.80 5.58 -0.29
C ALA A 163 -43.47 4.21 -0.45
N PHE A 164 -44.77 4.13 -0.11
CA PHE A 164 -45.62 3.07 -0.64
C PHE A 164 -46.49 3.70 -1.72
N MET A 165 -46.11 3.47 -2.97
CA MET A 165 -47.02 3.65 -4.09
C MET A 165 -48.18 2.68 -3.89
N ASP A 166 -49.37 3.26 -3.79
CA ASP A 166 -50.66 2.58 -3.76
C ASP A 166 -50.89 1.90 -5.12
N LEU A 167 -50.57 0.61 -5.19
CA LEU A 167 -51.06 -0.30 -6.22
C LEU A 167 -51.96 -1.30 -5.51
N GLY A 168 -53.19 -0.86 -5.25
CA GLY A 168 -54.23 -1.73 -4.72
C GLY A 168 -54.52 -2.92 -5.64
N PRO A 169 -54.90 -4.05 -5.04
CA PRO A 169 -56.06 -4.77 -5.52
C PRO A 169 -57.11 -4.87 -4.41
N GLN A 170 -58.32 -4.42 -4.74
CA GLN A 170 -59.52 -4.71 -3.97
C GLN A 170 -59.75 -6.22 -3.86
N LYS A 171 -59.90 -6.72 -2.63
CA LYS A 171 -61.05 -7.49 -2.12
C LYS A 171 -60.63 -8.35 -0.93
N GLY A 172 -61.44 -8.35 0.12
CA GLY A 172 -61.47 -9.43 1.09
C GLY A 172 -61.57 -8.96 2.53
N GLN A 173 -62.78 -9.00 3.07
CA GLN A 173 -63.11 -8.85 4.49
C GLN A 173 -62.28 -9.82 5.36
N ASN A 174 -61.72 -9.32 6.46
CA ASN A 174 -62.10 -9.77 7.82
C ASN A 174 -61.37 -8.97 8.90
N GLN A 175 -62.16 -8.46 9.84
CA GLN A 175 -61.67 -7.74 11.01
C GLN A 175 -60.96 -8.70 11.98
N ALA A 176 -59.70 -8.43 12.29
CA ALA A 176 -59.06 -8.93 13.49
C ALA A 176 -58.26 -7.79 14.13
N LYS A 177 -58.75 -7.30 15.29
CA LYS A 177 -58.11 -6.24 16.07
C LYS A 177 -56.73 -6.70 16.53
N LEU A 178 -55.66 -6.14 15.95
CA LEU A 178 -54.29 -6.35 16.42
C LEU A 178 -54.06 -5.55 17.71
N LYS A 179 -53.78 -6.25 18.81
CA LYS A 179 -53.43 -5.65 20.11
C LYS A 179 -52.08 -4.93 20.02
N PRO A 180 -51.89 -3.79 20.70
CA PRO A 180 -50.64 -3.05 20.67
C PRO A 180 -49.49 -3.84 21.33
N LYS A 181 -48.35 -3.94 20.66
CA LYS A 181 -47.12 -4.57 21.17
C LYS A 181 -46.60 -3.76 22.38
N LYS A 182 -46.48 -4.41 23.54
CA LYS A 182 -45.83 -3.83 24.72
C LYS A 182 -44.33 -3.65 24.48
N THR A 183 -43.82 -2.47 24.79
CA THR A 183 -42.41 -2.07 24.76
C THR A 183 -41.54 -3.05 25.56
N GLY A 184 -40.42 -3.51 24.97
CA GLY A 184 -39.40 -4.31 25.68
C GLY A 184 -39.03 -5.68 25.10
N MET A 185 -39.47 -6.03 23.88
CA MET A 185 -39.01 -7.26 23.19
C MET A 185 -37.79 -6.92 22.31
N SER A 186 -36.61 -7.39 22.70
CA SER A 186 -35.36 -7.24 21.92
C SER A 186 -35.46 -7.96 20.57
N ALA A 187 -35.17 -7.24 19.49
CA ALA A 187 -35.25 -7.73 18.11
C ALA A 187 -34.02 -8.57 17.67
N ILE A 188 -32.98 -8.66 18.50
CA ILE A 188 -31.69 -9.24 18.09
C ILE A 188 -31.54 -10.71 18.53
N ASN A 189 -32.34 -11.20 19.48
CA ASN A 189 -32.32 -12.61 19.87
C ASN A 189 -33.70 -13.14 20.28
N PRO A 190 -34.46 -13.73 19.33
CA PRO A 190 -35.82 -14.22 19.58
C PRO A 190 -35.92 -15.39 20.57
N THR A 191 -34.82 -16.06 20.95
CA THR A 191 -34.84 -17.27 21.80
C THR A 191 -34.37 -17.03 23.23
N SER A 192 -34.17 -15.79 23.66
CA SER A 192 -33.84 -15.49 25.07
C SER A 192 -35.03 -15.75 26.00
N LYS A 193 -35.13 -17.00 26.49
CA LYS A 193 -36.03 -17.36 27.59
C LYS A 193 -35.61 -16.58 28.84
N LYS A 194 -36.56 -15.86 29.46
CA LYS A 194 -36.38 -15.11 30.71
C LYS A 194 -35.80 -16.03 31.80
N ARG A 195 -34.67 -15.66 32.41
CA ARG A 195 -34.27 -16.21 33.72
C ARG A 195 -35.21 -15.64 34.78
N LYS A 196 -35.81 -16.50 35.61
CA LYS A 196 -36.58 -16.07 36.78
C LYS A 196 -35.64 -15.34 37.75
N ALA A 197 -36.11 -14.25 38.34
CA ALA A 197 -35.38 -13.53 39.39
C ALA A 197 -35.12 -14.46 40.59
N ALA A 198 -33.91 -14.38 41.15
CA ALA A 198 -33.55 -15.13 42.34
C ALA A 198 -34.37 -14.64 43.54
N GLN A 199 -35.03 -15.56 44.24
CA GLN A 199 -35.77 -15.29 45.46
C GLN A 199 -34.75 -15.27 46.60
N GLY A 200 -34.66 -14.15 47.33
CA GLY A 200 -33.66 -13.93 48.38
C GLY A 200 -33.79 -14.93 49.53
N VAL A 201 -32.65 -15.31 50.10
CA VAL A 201 -32.56 -16.16 51.29
C VAL A 201 -32.69 -15.27 52.53
N VAL A 202 -33.63 -15.59 53.42
CA VAL A 202 -33.76 -14.96 54.75
C VAL A 202 -32.81 -15.68 55.69
N PHE A 203 -31.98 -14.94 56.42
CA PHE A 203 -31.15 -15.48 57.50
C PHE A 203 -31.81 -15.20 58.84
N ASP A 204 -31.73 -16.19 59.74
CA ASP A 204 -32.01 -16.08 61.17
C ASP A 204 -30.68 -15.87 61.92
#